data_AF-A0A9E5WIU0-F1
#
_entry.id   AF-A0A9E5WIU0-F1
#
_cell.length_a   1.000
_cell.length_b   1.000
_cell.length_c   1.000
_cell.angle_alpha   90.00
_cell.angle_beta   90.00
_cell.angle_gamma   90.00
#
_symmetry.space_group_name_H-M   'P 1'
#
loop_
_entity.id
_entity.type
_entity.pdbx_description
1 polymer ?
#
loop_
_entity_poly.entity_id
_entity_poly.type
_entity_poly.pdbx_seq_one_letter_code
_entity_poly.pdbx_strand_id
1 'polypeptide(L)'
;MTRLPLSFLALLLSISGTNVQAQSVSGEPVLDNIVQIKLLPGWRQPSGAHMVALQVTLAPGWKTYWRVGGDTGIPPRFNWQGSKNLAQVTYRWPRPDIMYVDGLEIIGYKHQLVLPIELEPTQPGEAITAALNLEIGVCAKVCIPVTVDLSASLKPSATEPRALIERALDQVEISAASGGLKSVACTVSKIKDGYQLNAEFKLPTSETTPEVVVFESTLQDVWIAPATSQRNGDRLTAQTTLISYAGDGFAFDPADLQVTVIGKKAAIDIGGCPLKK
;
A
#
# COMPACT_ATOMS: atom_id res chain seq x y z
N MET A 1 -41.14 58.22 -65.96
CA MET A 1 -41.89 56.96 -66.18
C MET A 1 -40.87 55.82 -66.22
N THR A 2 -41.24 54.64 -65.68
CA THR A 2 -40.52 53.31 -65.68
C THR A 2 -39.16 53.24 -64.95
N ARG A 3 -39.07 52.75 -63.69
CA ARG A 3 -39.04 51.36 -63.13
C ARG A 3 -37.72 50.56 -63.30
N LEU A 4 -37.25 50.03 -62.15
CA LEU A 4 -36.32 48.89 -61.85
C LEU A 4 -34.79 49.13 -61.81
N PRO A 5 -34.00 48.28 -61.10
CA PRO A 5 -34.26 47.48 -59.89
C PRO A 5 -33.15 47.53 -58.80
N LEU A 6 -33.52 46.98 -57.63
CA LEU A 6 -32.70 46.58 -56.49
C LEU A 6 -31.35 45.92 -56.86
N SER A 7 -30.30 46.30 -56.14
CA SER A 7 -29.11 45.45 -55.94
C SER A 7 -28.84 45.30 -54.45
N PHE A 8 -28.99 44.06 -53.99
CA PHE A 8 -28.64 43.55 -52.68
C PHE A 8 -27.12 43.70 -52.46
N LEU A 9 -26.70 44.41 -51.42
CA LEU A 9 -25.32 44.39 -50.94
C LEU A 9 -25.28 43.57 -49.65
N ALA A 10 -24.76 42.34 -49.75
CA ALA A 10 -24.56 41.45 -48.62
C ALA A 10 -23.38 41.93 -47.76
N LEU A 11 -23.65 42.25 -46.50
CA LEU A 11 -22.65 42.67 -45.52
C LEU A 11 -21.98 41.42 -44.92
N LEU A 12 -20.76 41.12 -45.38
CA LEU A 12 -19.91 40.05 -44.82
C LEU A 12 -19.25 40.54 -43.51
N LEU A 13 -19.81 40.16 -42.35
CA LEU A 13 -19.14 40.34 -41.06
C LEU A 13 -17.96 39.37 -40.94
N SER A 14 -16.75 39.91 -40.90
CA SER A 14 -15.51 39.18 -40.62
C SER A 14 -15.38 38.98 -39.10
N ILE A 15 -15.70 37.78 -38.61
CA ILE A 15 -15.44 37.41 -37.21
C ILE A 15 -13.97 36.99 -37.11
N SER A 16 -13.13 37.88 -36.58
CA SER A 16 -11.75 37.56 -36.23
C SER A 16 -11.74 36.55 -35.07
N GLY A 17 -11.53 35.28 -35.39
CA GLY A 17 -11.31 34.24 -34.39
C GLY A 17 -9.98 34.46 -33.68
N THR A 18 -10.02 34.90 -32.42
CA THR A 18 -8.84 34.86 -31.54
C THR A 18 -8.56 33.41 -31.20
N ASN A 19 -7.51 32.84 -31.79
CA ASN A 19 -6.94 31.56 -31.35
C ASN A 19 -6.40 31.74 -29.93
N VAL A 20 -7.17 31.31 -28.94
CA VAL A 20 -6.64 31.07 -27.59
C VAL A 20 -5.88 29.76 -27.67
N GLN A 21 -4.56 29.83 -27.85
CA GLN A 21 -3.69 28.69 -27.57
C GLN A 21 -3.83 28.36 -26.08
N ALA A 22 -4.51 27.25 -25.78
CA ALA A 22 -4.44 26.64 -24.47
C ALA A 22 -3.00 26.15 -24.25
N GLN A 23 -2.25 26.85 -23.40
CA GLN A 23 -0.98 26.34 -22.89
C GLN A 23 -1.29 25.20 -21.92
N SER A 24 -0.87 23.99 -22.26
CA SER A 24 -0.87 22.88 -21.33
C SER A 24 0.17 23.15 -20.25
N VAL A 25 -0.27 23.54 -19.05
CA VAL A 25 0.58 23.57 -17.86
C VAL A 25 0.64 22.14 -17.31
N SER A 26 1.73 21.44 -17.59
CA SER A 26 2.09 20.21 -16.89
C SER A 26 2.60 20.57 -15.50
N GLY A 27 1.85 20.32 -14.43
CA GLY A 27 2.42 20.27 -13.09
C GLY A 27 3.10 18.92 -12.84
N GLU A 28 4.25 18.77 -12.17
CA GLU A 28 5.23 19.75 -11.66
C GLU A 28 6.61 19.05 -11.40
N PRO A 29 7.76 19.68 -11.72
CA PRO A 29 9.12 19.19 -11.40
C PRO A 29 9.46 19.05 -9.89
N VAL A 30 8.55 19.45 -8.99
CA VAL A 30 8.80 19.55 -7.54
C VAL A 30 8.72 18.18 -6.86
N LEU A 31 7.82 17.30 -7.31
CA LEU A 31 7.67 15.96 -6.74
C LEU A 31 8.87 15.07 -7.04
N ASP A 32 9.50 15.21 -8.20
CA ASP A 32 10.69 14.43 -8.59
C ASP A 32 11.91 14.64 -7.66
N ASN A 33 11.96 15.79 -6.99
CA ASN A 33 12.97 16.10 -5.98
C ASN A 33 12.63 15.56 -4.59
N ILE A 34 11.38 15.15 -4.36
CA ILE A 34 10.87 14.64 -3.07
C ILE A 34 10.78 13.11 -3.10
N VAL A 35 10.23 12.55 -4.16
CA VAL A 35 9.98 11.13 -4.31
C VAL A 35 10.20 10.71 -5.76
N GLN A 36 10.93 9.61 -5.94
CA GLN A 36 11.09 8.95 -7.23
C GLN A 36 10.54 7.53 -7.15
N ILE A 37 9.64 7.20 -8.06
CA ILE A 37 8.98 5.90 -8.08
C ILE A 37 9.29 5.20 -9.40
N LYS A 38 9.77 3.96 -9.32
CA LYS A 38 10.13 3.13 -10.48
C LYS A 38 9.59 1.72 -10.32
N LEU A 39 9.15 1.13 -11.42
CA LEU A 39 8.88 -0.31 -11.51
C LEU A 39 10.15 -1.00 -12.00
N LEU A 40 10.75 -1.82 -11.13
CA LEU A 40 11.93 -2.63 -11.46
C LEU A 40 11.48 -3.92 -12.14
N PRO A 41 11.98 -4.24 -13.35
CA PRO A 41 11.45 -5.34 -14.16
C PRO A 41 11.75 -6.74 -13.60
N GLY A 42 12.82 -6.92 -12.83
CA GLY A 42 13.10 -8.17 -12.12
C GLY A 42 13.25 -9.40 -13.03
N TRP A 43 12.66 -10.54 -12.65
CA TRP A 43 12.86 -11.82 -13.34
C TRP A 43 11.64 -12.75 -13.33
N ARG A 44 11.61 -13.70 -14.27
CA ARG A 44 10.64 -14.80 -14.28
C ARG A 44 11.07 -15.92 -13.32
N GLN A 45 10.24 -16.25 -12.34
CA GLN A 45 10.46 -17.36 -11.41
C GLN A 45 10.17 -18.72 -12.07
N PRO A 46 10.73 -19.83 -11.55
CA PRO A 46 10.45 -21.18 -12.06
C PRO A 46 8.97 -21.58 -12.04
N SER A 47 8.17 -21.02 -11.12
CA SER A 47 6.72 -21.21 -11.06
C SER A 47 5.96 -20.60 -12.24
N GLY A 48 6.60 -19.75 -13.03
CA GLY A 48 5.97 -18.96 -14.09
C GLY A 48 5.52 -17.56 -13.63
N ALA A 49 5.48 -17.27 -12.34
CA ALA A 49 5.26 -15.91 -11.83
C ALA A 49 6.43 -14.98 -12.19
N HIS A 50 6.16 -13.69 -12.42
CA HIS A 50 7.20 -12.69 -12.62
C HIS A 50 7.43 -11.91 -11.32
N MET A 51 8.65 -11.91 -10.82
CA MET A 51 9.05 -11.05 -9.72
C MET A 51 9.42 -9.68 -10.28
N VAL A 52 8.74 -8.64 -9.83
CA VAL A 52 9.09 -7.23 -10.03
C VAL A 52 9.29 -6.56 -8.67
N ALA A 53 9.69 -5.29 -8.66
CA ALA A 53 9.58 -4.49 -7.44
C ALA A 53 9.18 -3.05 -7.72
N LEU A 54 8.38 -2.48 -6.83
CA LEU A 54 8.18 -1.04 -6.76
C LEU A 54 9.31 -0.42 -5.93
N GLN A 55 10.16 0.39 -6.55
CA GLN A 55 11.17 1.17 -5.86
C GLN A 55 10.66 2.60 -5.65
N VAL A 56 10.52 3.00 -4.39
CA VAL A 56 10.23 4.36 -3.95
C VAL A 56 11.47 4.90 -3.27
N THR A 57 12.07 5.96 -3.81
CA THR A 57 13.22 6.66 -3.21
C THR A 57 12.77 8.03 -2.72
N LEU A 58 13.09 8.36 -1.48
CA LEU A 58 12.59 9.53 -0.76
C LEU A 58 13.73 10.48 -0.42
N ALA A 59 13.47 11.78 -0.57
CA ALA A 59 14.37 12.81 -0.09
C ALA A 59 14.56 12.75 1.45
N PRO A 60 15.68 13.24 1.99
CA PRO A 60 15.90 13.27 3.44
C PRO A 60 14.73 13.91 4.21
N GLY A 61 14.31 13.27 5.30
CA GLY A 61 13.20 13.72 6.15
C GLY A 61 11.80 13.25 5.68
N TRP A 62 11.67 12.83 4.42
CA TRP A 62 10.43 12.28 3.87
C TRP A 62 10.28 10.78 4.15
N LYS A 63 9.02 10.36 4.19
CA LYS A 63 8.57 9.01 4.51
C LYS A 63 7.48 8.59 3.54
N THR A 64 7.33 7.28 3.35
CA THR A 64 6.16 6.67 2.72
C THR A 64 5.56 5.63 3.65
N TYR A 65 4.37 5.14 3.35
CA TYR A 65 3.60 4.28 4.24
C TYR A 65 3.72 2.80 3.89
N TRP A 66 3.53 1.96 4.90
CA TRP A 66 3.23 0.54 4.75
C TRP A 66 1.77 0.34 4.36
N ARG A 67 1.34 -0.91 4.12
CA ARG A 67 -0.06 -1.23 3.78
C ARG A 67 -1.06 -0.80 4.87
N VAL A 68 -0.61 -0.77 6.13
CA VAL A 68 -1.29 -0.08 7.22
C VAL A 68 -0.43 1.11 7.62
N GLY A 69 -0.96 2.32 7.50
CA GLY A 69 -0.17 3.54 7.63
C GLY A 69 0.06 4.05 9.07
N GLY A 70 -0.59 3.44 10.08
CA GLY A 70 -0.70 4.00 11.44
C GLY A 70 -1.89 4.94 11.59
N ASP A 71 -1.84 5.85 12.57
CA ASP A 71 -2.94 6.76 12.95
C ASP A 71 -3.42 7.65 11.79
N THR A 72 -2.48 8.22 11.04
CA THR A 72 -2.76 9.22 9.99
C THR A 72 -2.10 8.88 8.66
N GLY A 73 -1.74 7.61 8.46
CA GLY A 73 -1.02 7.23 7.26
C GLY A 73 -1.92 7.11 6.03
N ILE A 74 -1.33 7.34 4.86
CA ILE A 74 -1.99 7.23 3.56
C ILE A 74 -1.39 6.00 2.85
N PRO A 75 -1.92 4.79 3.09
CA PRO A 75 -1.36 3.57 2.53
C PRO A 75 -1.45 3.58 1.00
N PRO A 76 -0.54 2.88 0.30
CA PRO A 76 -0.57 2.83 -1.15
C PRO A 76 -1.78 2.06 -1.67
N ARG A 77 -2.38 2.57 -2.75
CA ARG A 77 -3.43 1.90 -3.52
C ARG A 77 -2.89 1.55 -4.90
N PHE A 78 -3.04 0.28 -5.25
CA PHE A 78 -2.50 -0.27 -6.49
C PHE A 78 -3.65 -0.65 -7.42
N ASN A 79 -3.65 -0.12 -8.62
CA ASN A 79 -4.60 -0.48 -9.67
C ASN A 79 -3.87 -1.03 -10.89
N TRP A 80 -4.07 -2.33 -11.15
CA TRP A 80 -3.46 -3.06 -12.25
C TRP A 80 -4.40 -3.33 -13.44
N GLN A 81 -5.61 -2.74 -13.45
CA GLN A 81 -6.66 -3.05 -14.45
C GLN A 81 -6.23 -2.82 -15.90
N GLY A 82 -5.25 -1.93 -16.16
CA GLY A 82 -4.70 -1.71 -17.49
C GLY A 82 -3.72 -2.80 -17.98
N SER A 83 -3.38 -3.76 -17.14
CA SER A 83 -2.40 -4.80 -17.45
C SER A 83 -2.95 -5.86 -18.39
N LYS A 84 -2.07 -6.52 -19.14
CA LYS A 84 -2.40 -7.67 -19.99
C LYS A 84 -1.62 -8.90 -19.58
N ASN A 85 -2.28 -10.05 -19.69
CA ASN A 85 -1.73 -11.34 -19.26
C ASN A 85 -1.37 -11.35 -17.77
N LEU A 86 -2.26 -10.82 -16.91
CA LEU A 86 -2.05 -10.75 -15.46
C LEU A 86 -3.28 -11.32 -14.76
N ALA A 87 -3.09 -12.40 -14.00
CA ALA A 87 -4.14 -13.09 -13.26
C ALA A 87 -4.18 -12.70 -11.78
N GLN A 88 -3.02 -12.62 -11.13
CA GLN A 88 -2.91 -12.31 -9.71
C GLN A 88 -1.68 -11.46 -9.41
N VAL A 89 -1.79 -10.65 -8.37
CA VAL A 89 -0.72 -9.79 -7.84
C VAL A 89 -0.56 -10.08 -6.36
N THR A 90 0.65 -10.42 -5.94
CA THR A 90 1.00 -10.70 -4.54
C THR A 90 2.12 -9.78 -4.08
N TYR A 91 1.86 -8.97 -3.06
CA TYR A 91 2.85 -8.05 -2.48
C TYR A 91 3.63 -8.74 -1.37
N ARG A 92 4.95 -8.60 -1.39
CA ARG A 92 5.83 -9.13 -0.35
C ARG A 92 6.40 -7.98 0.44
N TRP A 93 5.69 -7.56 1.48
CA TRP A 93 6.03 -6.39 2.26
C TRP A 93 7.30 -6.60 3.10
N PRO A 94 8.34 -5.78 2.90
CA PRO A 94 9.46 -5.72 3.84
C PRO A 94 8.99 -5.19 5.19
N ARG A 95 9.66 -5.59 6.28
CA ARG A 95 9.42 -5.07 7.63
C ARG A 95 9.41 -3.52 7.61
N PRO A 96 8.32 -2.88 8.04
CA PRO A 96 8.28 -1.42 8.14
C PRO A 96 9.00 -0.93 9.39
N ASP A 97 9.29 0.37 9.41
CA ASP A 97 9.66 1.09 10.62
C ASP A 97 8.40 1.64 11.32
N ILE A 98 8.46 1.62 12.64
CA ILE A 98 7.49 2.31 13.51
C ILE A 98 8.08 3.67 13.88
N MET A 99 7.31 4.72 13.65
CA MET A 99 7.70 6.10 13.89
C MET A 99 6.59 6.83 14.62
N TYR A 100 6.93 7.88 15.36
CA TYR A 100 5.95 8.78 15.98
C TYR A 100 6.22 10.21 15.54
N VAL A 101 5.17 10.91 15.11
CA VAL A 101 5.20 12.33 14.75
C VAL A 101 4.09 13.02 15.53
N ASP A 102 4.45 13.98 16.38
CA ASP A 102 3.51 14.68 17.27
C ASP A 102 2.62 13.72 18.11
N GLY A 103 3.19 12.58 18.51
CA GLY A 103 2.50 11.56 19.30
C GLY A 103 1.66 10.56 18.49
N LEU A 104 1.56 10.73 17.18
CA LEU A 104 0.81 9.86 16.28
C LEU A 104 1.72 8.81 15.65
N GLU A 105 1.27 7.56 15.65
CA GLU A 105 1.97 6.43 15.06
C GLU A 105 1.96 6.49 13.53
N ILE A 106 3.12 6.26 12.94
CA ILE A 106 3.29 6.07 11.50
C ILE A 106 4.04 4.76 11.29
N ILE A 107 3.45 3.89 10.47
CA ILE A 107 4.06 2.63 10.06
C ILE A 107 4.45 2.76 8.58
N GLY A 108 5.75 2.65 8.28
CA GLY A 108 6.21 2.90 6.92
C GLY A 108 7.72 2.86 6.75
N TYR A 109 8.23 3.64 5.81
CA TYR A 109 9.62 3.56 5.37
C TYR A 109 10.24 4.96 5.23
N LYS A 110 11.51 5.08 5.61
CA LYS A 110 12.36 6.25 5.36
C LYS A 110 13.35 5.93 4.25
N HIS A 111 13.80 6.96 3.52
CA HIS A 111 14.83 6.90 2.46
C HIS A 111 14.46 6.05 1.24
N GLN A 112 14.06 4.80 1.43
CA GLN A 112 13.70 3.90 0.35
C GLN A 112 12.72 2.83 0.81
N LEU A 113 11.76 2.53 -0.06
CA LEU A 113 11.01 1.27 -0.07
C LEU A 113 11.34 0.55 -1.38
N VAL A 114 11.73 -0.71 -1.28
CA VAL A 114 11.70 -1.65 -2.40
C VAL A 114 10.67 -2.69 -2.04
N LEU A 115 9.52 -2.67 -2.70
CA LEU A 115 8.42 -3.62 -2.45
C LEU A 115 8.45 -4.68 -3.54
N PRO A 116 8.91 -5.92 -3.28
CA PRO A 116 8.77 -7.01 -4.21
C PRO A 116 7.30 -7.37 -4.46
N ILE A 117 6.99 -7.68 -5.71
CA ILE A 117 5.64 -8.00 -6.17
C ILE A 117 5.74 -9.19 -7.11
N GLU A 118 4.99 -10.25 -6.81
CA GLU A 118 4.84 -11.40 -7.70
C GLU A 118 3.61 -11.18 -8.58
N LEU A 119 3.83 -11.26 -9.89
CA LEU A 119 2.82 -11.11 -10.93
C LEU A 119 2.59 -12.46 -11.62
N GLU A 120 1.43 -13.06 -11.40
CA GLU A 120 1.09 -14.34 -12.00
C GLU A 120 0.45 -14.12 -13.38
N PRO A 121 0.98 -14.72 -14.46
CA PRO A 121 0.40 -14.57 -15.78
C PRO A 121 -0.85 -15.42 -15.96
N THR A 122 -1.80 -14.95 -16.76
CA THR A 122 -2.95 -15.77 -17.22
C THR A 122 -2.51 -16.86 -18.21
N GLN A 123 -1.48 -16.56 -19.02
CA GLN A 123 -0.87 -17.41 -20.03
C GLN A 123 0.63 -17.55 -19.69
N PRO A 124 1.03 -18.64 -19.01
CA PRO A 124 2.41 -18.90 -18.65
C PRO A 124 3.33 -18.94 -19.88
N GLY A 125 4.56 -18.44 -19.72
CA GLY A 125 5.56 -18.41 -20.80
C GLY A 125 5.44 -17.20 -21.74
N GLU A 126 4.35 -16.44 -21.69
CA GLU A 126 4.22 -15.19 -22.44
C GLU A 126 4.66 -13.96 -21.61
N ALA A 127 4.88 -12.85 -22.30
CA ALA A 127 5.18 -11.58 -21.63
C ALA A 127 3.96 -11.05 -20.87
N ILE A 128 4.20 -10.40 -19.73
CA ILE A 128 3.18 -9.63 -19.02
C ILE A 128 3.33 -8.17 -19.46
N THR A 129 2.23 -7.52 -19.86
CA THR A 129 2.21 -6.05 -19.99
C THR A 129 1.72 -5.50 -18.67
N ALA A 130 2.66 -5.06 -17.84
CA ALA A 130 2.37 -4.44 -16.56
C ALA A 130 1.97 -2.97 -16.79
N ALA A 131 0.81 -2.58 -16.26
CA ALA A 131 0.34 -1.21 -16.19
C ALA A 131 -0.27 -0.98 -14.80
N LEU A 132 0.42 -0.17 -14.00
CA LEU A 132 0.08 0.15 -12.63
C LEU A 132 -0.24 1.64 -12.54
N ASN A 133 -1.47 1.96 -12.15
CA ASN A 133 -1.81 3.25 -11.57
C ASN A 133 -1.66 3.13 -10.04
N LEU A 134 -0.71 3.89 -9.49
CA LEU A 134 -0.37 3.88 -8.06
C LEU A 134 -0.76 5.21 -7.44
N GLU A 135 -1.52 5.15 -6.36
CA GLU A 135 -1.67 6.28 -5.42
C GLU A 135 -0.89 5.93 -4.15
N ILE A 136 -0.06 6.84 -3.67
CA ILE A 136 0.75 6.62 -2.46
C ILE A 136 0.95 7.91 -1.69
N GLY A 137 0.88 7.86 -0.36
CA GLY A 137 1.22 9.00 0.48
C GLY A 137 2.72 9.16 0.69
N VAL A 138 3.19 10.41 0.66
CA VAL A 138 4.51 10.78 1.18
C VAL A 138 4.37 11.86 2.24
N CYS A 139 5.16 11.78 3.31
CA CYS A 139 5.03 12.69 4.43
C CYS A 139 6.37 13.19 4.99
N ALA A 140 6.46 14.50 5.16
CA ALA A 140 7.50 15.15 5.94
C ALA A 140 6.88 15.76 7.21
N LYS A 141 6.52 17.04 7.18
CA LYS A 141 5.67 17.70 8.18
C LYS A 141 4.18 17.66 7.80
N VAL A 142 3.92 17.63 6.50
CA VAL A 142 2.59 17.51 5.90
C VAL A 142 2.62 16.27 5.02
N CYS A 143 1.51 15.54 5.01
CA CYS A 143 1.37 14.33 4.22
C CYS A 143 0.58 14.65 2.95
N ILE A 144 1.11 14.24 1.80
CA ILE A 144 0.54 14.53 0.47
C ILE A 144 0.35 13.22 -0.30
N PRO A 145 -0.80 13.02 -0.98
CA PRO A 145 -0.97 11.92 -1.92
C PRO A 145 -0.19 12.22 -3.21
N VAL A 146 0.40 11.17 -3.79
CA VAL A 146 1.11 11.19 -5.06
C VAL A 146 0.52 10.09 -5.94
N THR A 147 0.17 10.44 -7.18
CA THR A 147 -0.33 9.49 -8.18
C THR A 147 0.68 9.34 -9.30
N VAL A 148 1.01 8.10 -9.67
CA VAL A 148 1.92 7.80 -10.78
C VAL A 148 1.39 6.65 -11.63
N ASP A 149 1.57 6.77 -12.95
CA ASP A 149 1.33 5.68 -13.89
C ASP A 149 2.66 5.05 -14.30
N LEU A 150 2.79 3.75 -14.07
CA LEU A 150 3.99 2.96 -14.36
C LEU A 150 3.62 1.85 -15.34
N SER A 151 4.47 1.62 -16.34
CA SER A 151 4.27 0.51 -17.27
C SER A 151 5.58 -0.19 -17.63
N ALA A 152 5.48 -1.49 -17.90
CA ALA A 152 6.61 -2.31 -18.34
C ALA A 152 6.14 -3.50 -19.18
N SER A 153 6.97 -3.91 -20.14
CA SER A 153 6.80 -5.20 -20.83
C SER A 153 7.77 -6.22 -20.22
N LEU A 154 7.21 -7.17 -19.46
CA LEU A 154 7.93 -8.14 -18.66
C LEU A 154 8.10 -9.44 -19.43
N LYS A 155 9.15 -9.47 -20.26
CA LYS A 155 9.51 -10.64 -21.06
C LYS A 155 9.98 -11.77 -20.15
N PRO A 156 9.72 -13.05 -20.49
CA PRO A 156 10.26 -14.19 -19.75
C PRO A 156 11.79 -14.20 -19.63
N SER A 157 12.49 -13.57 -20.58
CA SER A 157 13.95 -13.44 -20.59
C SER A 157 14.51 -12.30 -19.74
N ALA A 158 13.68 -11.49 -19.07
CA ALA A 158 14.15 -10.46 -18.16
C ALA A 158 14.76 -11.10 -16.90
N THR A 159 15.90 -10.57 -16.43
CA THR A 159 16.63 -11.12 -15.28
C THR A 159 17.14 -10.08 -14.27
N GLU A 160 16.97 -8.78 -14.53
CA GLU A 160 17.60 -7.69 -13.76
C GLU A 160 16.64 -6.51 -13.54
N PRO A 161 16.83 -5.67 -12.50
CA PRO A 161 17.84 -5.78 -11.45
C PRO A 161 17.47 -6.84 -10.40
N ARG A 162 18.42 -7.72 -10.06
CA ARG A 162 18.17 -8.84 -9.14
C ARG A 162 18.53 -8.52 -7.68
N ALA A 163 19.74 -7.99 -7.45
CA ALA A 163 20.29 -7.82 -6.11
C ALA A 163 19.48 -6.89 -5.19
N LEU A 164 18.87 -5.82 -5.74
CA LEU A 164 18.07 -4.90 -4.93
C LEU A 164 16.75 -5.55 -4.47
N ILE A 165 16.13 -6.35 -5.34
CA ILE A 165 14.88 -7.06 -5.04
C ILE A 165 15.16 -8.20 -4.05
N GLU A 166 16.26 -8.95 -4.24
CA GLU A 166 16.66 -10.02 -3.30
C GLU A 166 16.91 -9.48 -1.89
N ARG A 167 17.63 -8.36 -1.74
CA ARG A 167 17.80 -7.71 -0.42
C ARG A 167 16.48 -7.31 0.23
N ALA A 168 15.50 -6.90 -0.57
CA ALA A 168 14.18 -6.56 -0.05
C ALA A 168 13.40 -7.81 0.37
N LEU A 169 13.52 -8.91 -0.40
CA LEU A 169 12.94 -10.21 -0.05
C LEU A 169 13.50 -10.76 1.27
N ASP A 170 14.78 -10.55 1.56
CA ASP A 170 15.39 -10.93 2.84
C ASP A 170 14.81 -10.18 4.06
N GLN A 171 14.09 -9.09 3.82
CA GLN A 171 13.45 -8.27 4.85
C GLN A 171 11.93 -8.48 4.93
N VAL A 172 11.36 -9.35 4.10
CA VAL A 172 9.92 -9.63 4.08
C VAL A 172 9.47 -10.27 5.38
N GLU A 173 8.21 -10.04 5.72
CA GLU A 173 7.52 -10.72 6.83
C GLU A 173 7.80 -12.23 6.83
N ILE A 174 8.21 -12.73 7.99
CA ILE A 174 8.40 -14.17 8.20
C ILE A 174 7.11 -14.79 8.69
N SER A 175 6.90 -16.07 8.40
CA SER A 175 5.72 -16.79 8.90
C SER A 175 5.72 -16.93 10.41
N ALA A 176 4.54 -17.09 11.00
CA ALA A 176 4.33 -17.39 12.42
C ALA A 176 5.26 -18.48 12.96
N ALA A 177 5.42 -19.58 12.21
CA ALA A 177 6.28 -20.69 12.58
C ALA A 177 7.77 -20.29 12.63
N SER A 178 8.23 -19.52 11.64
CA SER A 178 9.61 -19.01 11.57
C SER A 178 9.88 -17.96 12.64
N GLY A 179 8.86 -17.16 12.98
CA GLY A 179 8.88 -16.24 14.12
C GLY A 179 8.80 -16.92 15.49
N GLY A 180 8.66 -18.25 15.53
CA GLY A 180 8.65 -19.04 16.75
C GLY A 180 7.34 -18.99 17.53
N LEU A 181 6.24 -18.54 16.92
CA LEU A 181 4.92 -18.51 17.55
C LEU A 181 4.53 -19.91 18.05
N LYS A 182 4.19 -20.00 19.33
CA LYS A 182 3.68 -21.23 19.97
C LYS A 182 2.18 -21.26 20.05
N SER A 183 1.56 -20.12 20.32
CA SER A 183 0.10 -19.98 20.36
C SER A 183 -0.31 -18.52 20.20
N VAL A 184 -1.50 -18.32 19.65
CA VAL A 184 -2.22 -17.05 19.64
C VAL A 184 -3.66 -17.33 20.07
N ALA A 185 -4.22 -16.45 20.90
CA ALA A 185 -5.63 -16.52 21.30
C ALA A 185 -6.19 -15.12 21.48
N CYS A 186 -7.42 -14.91 21.00
CA CYS A 186 -8.14 -13.66 21.12
C CYS A 186 -9.35 -13.77 22.05
N THR A 187 -9.71 -12.66 22.68
CA THR A 187 -10.99 -12.48 23.35
C THR A 187 -11.63 -11.20 22.83
N VAL A 188 -12.95 -11.22 22.70
CA VAL A 188 -13.72 -10.10 22.15
C VAL A 188 -14.81 -9.73 23.16
N SER A 189 -14.94 -8.44 23.44
CA SER A 189 -16.02 -7.88 24.23
C SER A 189 -16.72 -6.75 23.47
N LYS A 190 -18.05 -6.73 23.49
CA LYS A 190 -18.83 -5.67 22.87
C LYS A 190 -18.59 -4.33 23.59
N ILE A 191 -18.40 -3.28 22.81
CA ILE A 191 -18.41 -1.88 23.26
C ILE A 191 -19.54 -1.14 22.55
N LYS A 192 -19.74 0.14 22.88
CA LYS A 192 -20.87 0.93 22.37
C LYS A 192 -20.95 0.91 20.83
N ASP A 193 -19.83 1.19 20.17
CA ASP A 193 -19.77 1.42 18.72
C ASP A 193 -18.99 0.30 17.98
N GLY A 194 -18.85 -0.87 18.60
CA GLY A 194 -18.14 -2.00 18.01
C GLY A 194 -17.62 -3.02 19.02
N TYR A 195 -16.36 -3.40 18.89
CA TYR A 195 -15.74 -4.45 19.71
C TYR A 195 -14.36 -4.06 20.22
N GLN A 196 -14.05 -4.48 21.45
CA GLN A 196 -12.70 -4.48 21.98
C GLN A 196 -12.12 -5.89 21.82
N LEU A 197 -10.95 -5.96 21.20
CA LEU A 197 -10.20 -7.19 20.94
C LEU A 197 -8.95 -7.20 21.83
N ASN A 198 -8.75 -8.30 22.57
CA ASN A 198 -7.51 -8.56 23.29
C ASN A 198 -6.88 -9.84 22.74
N ALA A 199 -5.65 -9.74 22.26
CA ALA A 199 -4.86 -10.85 21.76
C ALA A 199 -3.73 -11.19 22.74
N GLU A 200 -3.48 -12.48 22.95
CA GLU A 200 -2.32 -13.00 23.67
C GLU A 200 -1.52 -13.92 22.75
N PHE A 201 -0.23 -13.62 22.59
CA PHE A 201 0.71 -14.38 21.78
C PHE A 201 1.79 -14.97 22.69
N LYS A 202 2.09 -16.25 22.50
CA LYS A 202 3.28 -16.90 23.07
C LYS A 202 4.37 -16.95 22.01
N LEU A 203 5.34 -16.06 22.12
CA LEU A 203 6.45 -15.85 21.19
C LEU A 203 7.78 -15.98 21.95
N PRO A 204 8.91 -16.27 21.28
CA PRO A 204 10.21 -16.22 21.93
C PRO A 204 10.43 -14.89 22.66
N THR A 205 11.18 -14.93 23.76
CA THR A 205 11.57 -13.72 24.48
C THR A 205 12.31 -12.77 23.55
N SER A 206 11.84 -11.54 23.48
CA SER A 206 12.48 -10.47 22.73
C SER A 206 13.09 -9.48 23.71
N GLU A 207 14.38 -9.21 23.57
CA GLU A 207 15.09 -8.18 24.35
C GLU A 207 14.85 -6.77 23.79
N THR A 208 14.13 -6.67 22.67
CA THR A 208 13.90 -5.40 21.97
C THR A 208 12.43 -5.04 22.02
N THR A 209 12.09 -4.06 22.86
CA THR A 209 10.77 -3.45 22.99
C THR A 209 10.81 -1.96 22.58
N PRO A 210 9.67 -1.36 22.22
CA PRO A 210 8.34 -1.98 22.04
C PRO A 210 8.23 -2.76 20.71
N GLU A 211 7.32 -3.73 20.69
CA GLU A 211 6.85 -4.38 19.46
C GLU A 211 5.45 -3.86 19.15
N VAL A 212 5.14 -3.56 17.90
CA VAL A 212 3.79 -3.12 17.50
C VAL A 212 3.02 -4.32 16.96
N VAL A 213 1.74 -4.43 17.31
CA VAL A 213 0.84 -5.45 16.77
C VAL A 213 -0.19 -4.77 15.90
N VAL A 214 -0.29 -5.20 14.65
CA VAL A 214 -1.23 -4.65 13.68
C VAL A 214 -2.28 -5.70 13.36
N PHE A 215 -3.53 -5.27 13.37
CA PHE A 215 -4.70 -6.08 13.02
C PHE A 215 -5.32 -5.49 11.76
N GLU A 216 -5.50 -6.34 10.76
CA GLU A 216 -6.08 -6.03 9.46
C GLU A 216 -7.34 -6.88 9.27
N SER A 217 -8.35 -6.33 8.59
CA SER A 217 -9.59 -7.04 8.25
C SER A 217 -9.95 -6.80 6.80
N THR A 218 -10.61 -7.77 6.19
CA THR A 218 -11.20 -7.64 4.84
C THR A 218 -12.59 -7.01 4.88
N LEU A 219 -13.14 -6.74 6.06
CA LEU A 219 -14.45 -6.12 6.24
C LEU A 219 -14.43 -4.69 5.72
N GLN A 220 -15.43 -4.37 4.91
CA GLN A 220 -15.68 -2.99 4.49
C GLN A 220 -16.28 -2.20 5.66
N ASP A 221 -16.02 -0.90 5.71
CA ASP A 221 -16.57 0.04 6.70
C ASP A 221 -16.23 -0.25 8.17
N VAL A 222 -15.21 -1.09 8.43
CA VAL A 222 -14.66 -1.33 9.77
C VAL A 222 -13.32 -0.62 9.89
N TRP A 223 -13.21 0.25 10.90
CA TRP A 223 -11.96 0.85 11.32
C TRP A 223 -11.37 0.09 12.51
N ILE A 224 -10.08 -0.22 12.44
CA ILE A 224 -9.33 -0.85 13.52
C ILE A 224 -8.33 0.17 14.05
N ALA A 225 -8.43 0.51 15.33
CA ALA A 225 -7.51 1.44 15.96
C ALA A 225 -6.10 0.81 16.09
N PRO A 226 -5.01 1.60 16.09
CA PRO A 226 -3.69 1.07 16.42
C PRO A 226 -3.70 0.36 17.77
N ALA A 227 -3.06 -0.81 17.82
CA ALA A 227 -3.09 -1.62 19.02
C ALA A 227 -2.07 -1.12 20.04
N THR A 228 -2.46 -1.14 21.32
CA THR A 228 -1.49 -1.05 22.41
C THR A 228 -0.95 -2.43 22.70
N SER A 229 0.36 -2.55 22.90
CA SER A 229 1.03 -3.83 23.10
C SER A 229 1.97 -3.80 24.31
N GLN A 230 2.09 -4.93 24.98
CA GLN A 230 2.99 -5.11 26.12
C GLN A 230 3.60 -6.49 26.10
N ARG A 231 4.91 -6.56 26.35
CA ARG A 231 5.63 -7.83 26.50
C ARG A 231 5.98 -8.09 27.97
N ASN A 232 5.77 -9.34 28.40
CA ASN A 232 6.29 -9.90 29.63
C ASN A 232 6.87 -11.29 29.33
N GLY A 233 8.20 -11.37 29.22
CA GLY A 233 8.89 -12.61 28.86
C GLY A 233 8.49 -13.10 27.47
N ASP A 234 8.00 -14.34 27.41
CA ASP A 234 7.52 -15.00 26.20
C ASP A 234 6.07 -14.62 25.83
N ARG A 235 5.42 -13.79 26.64
CA ARG A 235 4.03 -13.37 26.44
C ARG A 235 3.97 -11.95 25.91
N LEU A 236 3.40 -11.79 24.71
CA LEU A 236 3.02 -10.49 24.15
C LEU A 236 1.50 -10.38 24.22
N THR A 237 1.00 -9.29 24.78
CA THR A 237 -0.43 -8.97 24.76
C THR A 237 -0.66 -7.73 23.91
N ALA A 238 -1.73 -7.72 23.13
CA ALA A 238 -2.15 -6.55 22.37
C ALA A 238 -3.65 -6.29 22.52
N GLN A 239 -4.03 -5.01 22.51
CA GLN A 239 -5.41 -4.58 22.62
C GLN A 239 -5.72 -3.53 21.57
N THR A 240 -6.83 -3.72 20.86
CA THR A 240 -7.36 -2.77 19.87
C THR A 240 -8.89 -2.70 19.96
N THR A 241 -9.47 -1.70 19.31
CA THR A 241 -10.91 -1.57 19.09
C THR A 241 -11.23 -1.60 17.61
N LEU A 242 -12.27 -2.34 17.25
CA LEU A 242 -12.85 -2.37 15.92
C LEU A 242 -14.18 -1.61 15.96
N ILE A 243 -14.34 -0.57 15.15
CA ILE A 243 -15.52 0.30 15.11
C ILE A 243 -16.10 0.27 13.71
N SER A 244 -17.43 0.19 13.61
CA SER A 244 -18.14 0.26 12.33
C SER A 244 -18.55 1.70 12.03
N TYR A 245 -18.24 2.19 10.82
CA TYR A 245 -18.74 3.49 10.37
C TYR A 245 -20.25 3.50 10.13
N ALA A 246 -20.86 2.32 9.93
CA ALA A 246 -22.30 2.17 9.78
C ALA A 246 -23.07 2.28 11.13
N GLY A 247 -22.37 2.30 12.27
CA GLY A 247 -22.96 2.51 13.60
C GLY A 247 -23.62 1.29 14.24
N ASP A 248 -23.85 0.22 13.49
CA ASP A 248 -24.37 -1.04 14.00
C ASP A 248 -23.25 -2.02 14.41
N GLY A 249 -23.52 -2.87 15.40
CA GLY A 249 -22.66 -4.00 15.73
C GLY A 249 -22.61 -4.98 14.56
N PHE A 250 -21.40 -5.30 14.08
CA PHE A 250 -21.17 -6.18 12.94
C PHE A 250 -20.68 -7.56 13.40
N ALA A 251 -20.99 -8.60 12.64
CA ALA A 251 -20.44 -9.92 12.90
C ALA A 251 -19.06 -10.05 12.24
N PHE A 252 -18.10 -10.60 12.98
CA PHE A 252 -16.80 -11.00 12.44
C PHE A 252 -16.24 -12.16 13.23
N ASP A 253 -15.43 -13.00 12.58
CA ASP A 253 -14.61 -14.00 13.25
C ASP A 253 -13.19 -13.44 13.43
N PRO A 254 -12.67 -13.30 14.66
CA PRO A 254 -11.28 -12.94 14.91
C PRO A 254 -10.26 -13.84 14.21
N ALA A 255 -10.62 -15.07 13.85
CA ALA A 255 -9.79 -15.97 13.05
C ALA A 255 -9.57 -15.48 11.61
N ASP A 256 -10.47 -14.64 11.08
CA ASP A 256 -10.37 -14.06 9.73
C ASP A 256 -9.56 -12.76 9.69
N LEU A 257 -9.12 -12.25 10.85
CA LEU A 257 -8.22 -11.12 10.91
C LEU A 257 -6.84 -11.52 10.39
N GLN A 258 -6.15 -10.58 9.76
CA GLN A 258 -4.74 -10.69 9.46
C GLN A 258 -3.96 -9.96 10.55
N VAL A 259 -3.09 -10.67 11.27
CA VAL A 259 -2.34 -10.13 12.40
C VAL A 259 -0.85 -10.14 12.10
N THR A 260 -0.18 -9.01 12.33
CA THR A 260 1.26 -8.87 12.12
C THR A 260 1.92 -8.34 13.38
N VAL A 261 2.98 -9.00 13.85
CA VAL A 261 3.82 -8.51 14.96
C VAL A 261 5.08 -7.89 14.38
N ILE A 262 5.26 -6.59 14.57
CA ILE A 262 6.40 -5.82 14.07
C ILE A 262 7.39 -5.60 15.22
N GLY A 263 8.51 -6.31 15.15
CA GLY A 263 9.64 -6.13 16.06
C GLY A 263 10.79 -5.35 15.44
N LYS A 264 11.88 -5.16 16.20
CA LYS A 264 13.07 -4.43 15.75
C LYS A 264 13.81 -5.13 14.59
N LYS A 265 13.82 -6.47 14.58
CA LYS A 265 14.59 -7.26 13.61
C LYS A 265 13.75 -7.86 12.48
N ALA A 266 12.49 -8.18 12.74
CA ALA A 266 11.60 -8.83 11.79
C ALA A 266 10.16 -8.38 12.01
N ALA A 267 9.33 -8.51 10.98
CA ALA A 267 7.88 -8.56 11.10
C ALA A 267 7.44 -10.01 10.95
N ILE A 268 6.50 -10.44 11.78
CA ILE A 268 5.99 -11.81 11.80
C ILE A 268 4.53 -11.75 11.38
N ASP A 269 4.21 -12.41 10.27
CA ASP A 269 2.85 -12.68 9.84
C ASP A 269 2.28 -13.82 10.71
N ILE A 270 1.36 -13.47 11.59
CA ILE A 270 0.66 -14.40 12.48
C ILE A 270 -0.51 -15.08 11.78
N GLY A 271 -1.11 -14.43 10.77
CA GLY A 271 -2.40 -14.79 10.22
C GLY A 271 -3.55 -14.49 11.19
N GLY A 272 -4.46 -15.45 11.37
CA GLY A 272 -5.66 -15.33 12.21
C GLY A 272 -5.42 -15.19 13.72
N CYS A 273 -6.42 -14.66 14.43
CA CYS A 273 -6.44 -14.66 15.90
C CYS A 273 -7.69 -15.41 16.43
N PRO A 274 -7.65 -16.74 16.52
CA PRO A 274 -8.81 -17.52 16.94
C PRO A 274 -9.24 -17.19 18.38
N LEU A 275 -10.56 -17.29 18.63
CA LEU A 275 -11.09 -17.09 19.97
C LEU A 275 -10.51 -18.10 20.97
N LYS A 276 -10.16 -17.61 22.15
CA LYS A 276 -9.73 -18.43 23.28
C LYS A 276 -10.87 -19.39 23.65
N LYS A 277 -10.59 -20.69 23.54
CA LYS A 277 -11.50 -21.76 23.99
C LYS A 277 -11.56 -21.83 25.51
#